data_AF-A0A1Y4GWQ6-F1
#
_entry.id   AF-A0A1Y4GWQ6-F1
#
_cell.length_a   1.000
_cell.length_b   1.000
_cell.length_c   1.000
_cell.angle_alpha   90.00
_cell.angle_beta   90.00
_cell.angle_gamma   90.00
#
_symmetry.space_group_name_H-M   'P 1'
#
loop_
_entity.id
_entity.type
_entity.pdbx_description
1 polymer ?
#
loop_
_entity_poly.entity_id
_entity_poly.type
_entity_poly.pdbx_seq_one_letter_code
_entity_poly.pdbx_strand_id
1 'polypeptide(L)'
;MTELRQIPNVGKRTEQDLLAMGYTSIESLCGKSGEELYVEECRLRGCTIDRCQLYLYRAVSYFVNTGHPDRNKCKWWLWKDEVANPSPCGAVCAECGNYPASCRGCRAIEGQVFWLSYTGDDECPVYRCCREQGRANCGGCPELPCRRFTKDPTISDEENEAHLKRMVERLNRTVRNDRPVLK
;
A
#
# COMPACT_ATOMS: atom_id res chain seq x y z
N MET A 1 4.26 -30.57 5.28
CA MET A 1 3.66 -29.27 5.66
C MET A 1 4.79 -28.44 6.20
N THR A 2 5.07 -27.31 5.58
CA THR A 2 6.14 -26.39 5.98
C THR A 2 5.59 -25.35 6.95
N GLU A 3 6.49 -24.58 7.57
CA GLU A 3 6.12 -23.45 8.41
C GLU A 3 5.43 -22.31 7.63
N LEU A 4 5.48 -22.31 6.29
CA LEU A 4 4.78 -21.31 5.46
C LEU A 4 3.26 -21.29 5.73
N ARG A 5 2.67 -22.41 6.16
CA ARG A 5 1.25 -22.47 6.55
C ARG A 5 0.93 -21.78 7.89
N GLN A 6 1.93 -21.33 8.64
CA GLN A 6 1.73 -20.48 9.82
C GLN A 6 1.36 -19.04 9.41
N ILE A 7 1.71 -18.64 8.18
CA ILE A 7 1.39 -17.33 7.63
C ILE A 7 -0.13 -17.26 7.37
N PRO A 8 -0.84 -16.22 7.87
CA PRO A 8 -2.26 -16.10 7.66
C PRO A 8 -2.66 -16.13 6.19
N ASN A 9 -3.71 -16.90 5.87
CA ASN A 9 -4.26 -17.09 4.52
C ASN A 9 -3.35 -17.84 3.52
N VAL A 10 -2.19 -18.36 3.94
CA VAL A 10 -1.37 -19.26 3.11
C VAL A 10 -1.89 -20.70 3.22
N GLY A 11 -2.59 -21.14 2.17
CA GLY A 11 -3.10 -22.50 2.05
C GLY A 11 -2.13 -23.46 1.33
N LYS A 12 -2.55 -24.72 1.15
CA LYS A 12 -1.75 -25.76 0.45
C LYS A 12 -1.27 -25.32 -0.93
N ARG A 13 -2.10 -24.61 -1.70
CA ARG A 13 -1.76 -24.16 -3.06
C ARG A 13 -0.66 -23.09 -3.02
N THR A 14 -0.88 -22.01 -2.27
CA THR A 14 0.12 -20.93 -2.11
C THR A 14 1.43 -21.45 -1.53
N GLU A 15 1.40 -22.38 -0.58
CA GLU A 15 2.61 -23.05 -0.09
C GLU A 15 3.38 -23.74 -1.23
N GLN A 16 2.70 -24.47 -2.11
CA GLN A 16 3.33 -25.13 -3.26
C GLN A 16 3.89 -24.10 -4.25
N ASP A 17 3.20 -22.98 -4.47
CA ASP A 17 3.65 -21.90 -5.34
C ASP A 17 4.95 -21.27 -4.80
N LEU A 18 4.99 -20.96 -3.50
CA LEU A 18 6.17 -20.43 -2.82
C LEU A 18 7.36 -21.41 -2.89
N LEU A 19 7.13 -22.68 -2.64
CA LEU A 19 8.15 -23.73 -2.75
C LEU A 19 8.68 -23.87 -4.17
N ALA A 20 7.80 -23.78 -5.18
CA ALA A 20 8.19 -23.85 -6.59
C ALA A 20 9.04 -22.65 -7.02
N MET A 21 8.86 -21.49 -6.40
CA MET A 21 9.71 -20.31 -6.55
C MET A 21 11.02 -20.39 -5.72
N GLY A 22 11.21 -21.43 -4.90
CA GLY A 22 12.42 -21.62 -4.10
C GLY A 22 12.34 -21.08 -2.66
N TYR A 23 11.19 -20.56 -2.23
CA TYR A 23 10.98 -20.10 -0.87
C TYR A 23 10.54 -21.26 0.01
N THR A 24 11.41 -21.71 0.91
CA THR A 24 11.22 -22.94 1.71
C THR A 24 10.93 -22.69 3.20
N SER A 25 11.05 -21.44 3.65
CA SER A 25 10.87 -21.01 5.05
C SER A 25 10.27 -19.61 5.13
N ILE A 26 9.73 -19.22 6.29
CA ILE A 26 9.31 -17.84 6.59
C ILE A 26 10.51 -16.89 6.43
N GLU A 27 11.68 -17.31 6.91
CA GLU A 27 12.92 -16.54 6.79
C GLU A 27 13.30 -16.27 5.33
N SER A 28 13.11 -17.24 4.43
CA SER A 28 13.41 -17.07 3.00
C SER A 28 12.58 -15.98 2.32
N LEU A 29 11.43 -15.60 2.91
CA LEU A 29 10.54 -14.55 2.41
C LEU A 29 10.87 -13.17 2.97
N CYS A 30 11.69 -13.07 4.01
CA CYS A 30 12.06 -11.79 4.62
C CYS A 30 12.75 -10.87 3.59
N GLY A 31 12.37 -9.60 3.60
CA GLY A 31 12.85 -8.58 2.66
C GLY A 31 12.17 -8.57 1.29
N LYS A 32 11.38 -9.59 0.93
CA LYS A 32 10.64 -9.62 -0.33
C LYS A 32 9.34 -8.82 -0.22
N SER A 33 9.08 -7.98 -1.23
CA SER A 33 7.78 -7.33 -1.42
C SER A 33 6.76 -8.27 -2.05
N GLY A 34 5.48 -7.97 -1.86
CA GLY A 34 4.40 -8.73 -2.50
C GLY A 34 4.45 -8.64 -4.03
N GLU A 35 4.85 -7.48 -4.55
CA GLU A 35 5.06 -7.24 -5.98
C GLU A 35 6.16 -8.12 -6.57
N GLU A 36 7.29 -8.26 -5.87
CA GLU A 36 8.39 -9.13 -6.32
C GLU A 36 7.96 -10.59 -6.39
N LEU A 37 7.30 -11.09 -5.34
CA LEU A 37 6.79 -12.46 -5.30
C LEU A 37 5.78 -12.73 -6.43
N TYR A 38 4.88 -11.78 -6.68
CA TYR A 38 3.90 -11.90 -7.76
C TYR A 38 4.55 -11.91 -9.15
N VAL A 39 5.53 -11.03 -9.38
CA VAL A 39 6.28 -10.99 -10.65
C VAL A 39 7.08 -12.28 -10.86
N GLU A 40 7.68 -12.81 -9.80
CA GLU A 40 8.41 -14.07 -9.82
C GLU A 40 7.49 -15.26 -10.15
N GLU A 41 6.30 -15.31 -9.54
CA GLU A 41 5.33 -16.37 -9.85
C GLU A 41 4.84 -16.24 -11.31
N CYS A 42 4.50 -15.03 -11.76
CA CYS A 42 4.10 -14.81 -13.16
C CYS A 42 5.18 -15.28 -14.14
N ARG A 43 6.46 -15.01 -13.83
CA ARG A 43 7.60 -15.47 -14.63
C ARG A 43 7.69 -17.00 -14.63
N LEU A 44 7.59 -17.63 -13.47
CA LEU A 44 7.62 -19.09 -13.33
C LEU A 44 6.47 -19.76 -14.10
N ARG A 45 5.29 -19.16 -14.10
CA ARG A 45 4.08 -19.66 -14.78
C ARG A 45 4.04 -19.35 -16.27
N GLY A 46 4.84 -18.39 -16.75
CA GLY A 46 4.81 -17.91 -18.13
C GLY A 46 3.55 -17.11 -18.49
N CYS A 47 2.79 -16.65 -17.51
CA CYS A 47 1.58 -15.85 -17.71
C CYS A 47 1.31 -14.90 -16.54
N THR A 48 0.48 -13.89 -16.77
CA THR A 48 -0.05 -13.05 -15.69
C THR A 48 -1.14 -13.80 -14.93
N ILE A 49 -0.94 -14.02 -13.64
CA ILE A 49 -1.91 -14.70 -12.78
C ILE A 49 -2.88 -13.71 -12.13
N ASP A 50 -3.96 -14.21 -11.53
CA ASP A 50 -4.97 -13.35 -10.91
C ASP A 50 -4.40 -12.45 -9.80
N ARG A 51 -4.91 -11.22 -9.69
CA ARG A 51 -4.42 -10.22 -8.73
C ARG A 51 -4.70 -10.59 -7.26
N CYS A 52 -5.63 -11.50 -6.98
CA CYS A 52 -5.85 -11.99 -5.62
C CYS A 52 -4.58 -12.60 -5.02
N GLN A 53 -3.72 -13.20 -5.85
CA GLN A 53 -2.43 -13.73 -5.44
C GLN A 53 -1.46 -12.62 -5.05
N LEU A 54 -1.42 -11.51 -5.82
CA LEU A 54 -0.63 -10.33 -5.43
C LEU A 54 -1.08 -9.79 -4.07
N TYR A 55 -2.38 -9.70 -3.84
CA TYR A 55 -2.91 -9.20 -2.56
C TYR A 55 -2.57 -10.13 -1.40
N LEU A 56 -2.57 -11.44 -1.64
CA LEU A 56 -2.07 -12.41 -0.68
C LEU A 56 -0.57 -12.21 -0.42
N TYR A 57 0.26 -12.07 -1.45
CA TYR A 57 1.69 -11.86 -1.28
C TYR A 57 2.06 -10.54 -0.60
N ARG A 58 1.27 -9.48 -0.78
CA ARG A 58 1.40 -8.25 0.02
C ARG A 58 1.12 -8.51 1.50
N ALA A 59 0.10 -9.30 1.81
CA ALA A 59 -0.20 -9.70 3.20
C ALA A 59 0.91 -10.59 3.79
N VAL A 60 1.48 -11.51 2.99
CA VAL A 60 2.66 -12.32 3.36
C VAL A 60 3.84 -11.40 3.66
N SER A 61 4.18 -10.50 2.74
CA SER A 61 5.25 -9.51 2.90
C SER A 61 5.07 -8.69 4.17
N TYR A 62 3.85 -8.22 4.47
CA TYR A 62 3.58 -7.52 5.73
C TYR A 62 3.87 -8.41 6.95
N PHE A 63 3.36 -9.65 6.95
CA PHE A 63 3.49 -10.56 8.08
C PHE A 63 4.96 -10.90 8.38
N VAL A 64 5.75 -11.25 7.36
CA VAL A 64 7.15 -11.69 7.56
C VAL A 64 8.10 -10.55 7.89
N ASN A 65 7.79 -9.32 7.46
CA ASN A 65 8.63 -8.14 7.68
C ASN A 65 8.20 -7.28 8.88
N THR A 66 7.17 -7.69 9.64
CA THR A 66 6.68 -6.97 10.82
C THR A 66 6.91 -7.82 12.06
N GLY A 67 7.67 -7.32 13.06
CA GLY A 67 8.00 -8.11 14.25
C GLY A 67 6.79 -8.54 15.10
N HIS A 68 5.77 -7.68 15.22
CA HIS A 68 4.50 -7.98 15.88
C HIS A 68 3.32 -7.61 14.96
N PRO A 69 2.99 -8.44 13.96
CA PRO A 69 1.99 -8.09 12.96
C PRO A 69 0.59 -8.10 13.56
N ASP A 70 -0.21 -7.07 13.25
CA ASP A 70 -1.63 -7.05 13.59
C ASP A 70 -2.35 -8.11 12.73
N ARG A 71 -2.92 -9.13 13.39
CA ARG A 71 -3.65 -10.20 12.70
C ARG A 71 -4.84 -9.69 11.91
N ASN A 72 -5.44 -8.57 12.30
CA ASN A 72 -6.52 -7.93 11.54
C ASN A 72 -6.02 -7.39 10.20
N LYS A 73 -4.76 -6.94 10.12
CA LYS A 73 -4.11 -6.50 8.88
C LYS A 73 -3.58 -7.64 8.03
N CYS A 74 -3.52 -8.88 8.53
CA CYS A 74 -3.05 -10.02 7.75
C CYS A 74 -4.09 -10.58 6.76
N LYS A 75 -5.31 -10.02 6.73
CA LYS A 75 -6.37 -10.38 5.78
C LYS A 75 -5.99 -9.88 4.39
N TRP A 76 -5.81 -10.78 3.42
CA TRP A 76 -5.30 -10.44 2.08
C TRP A 76 -6.13 -9.35 1.36
N TRP A 77 -7.45 -9.31 1.57
CA TRP A 77 -8.33 -8.30 0.95
C TRP A 77 -8.09 -6.87 1.46
N LEU A 78 -7.30 -6.69 2.52
CA LEU A 78 -6.85 -5.37 3.00
C LEU A 78 -5.60 -4.87 2.28
N TRP A 79 -5.07 -5.64 1.32
CA TRP A 79 -3.88 -5.32 0.53
C TRP A 79 -4.16 -5.13 -0.97
N LYS A 80 -5.43 -4.86 -1.29
CA LYS A 80 -5.84 -4.44 -2.64
C LYS A 80 -5.18 -3.13 -3.03
N ASP A 81 -5.11 -2.85 -4.33
CA ASP A 81 -4.47 -1.65 -4.88
C ASP A 81 -4.99 -0.35 -4.27
N GLU A 82 -6.29 -0.24 -4.04
CA GLU A 82 -6.94 0.96 -3.50
C GLU A 82 -6.39 1.38 -2.13
N VAL A 83 -5.82 0.43 -1.38
CA VAL A 83 -5.40 0.61 0.02
C VAL A 83 -3.91 0.37 0.25
N ALA A 84 -3.28 -0.48 -0.57
CA ALA A 84 -1.84 -0.73 -0.55
C ALA A 84 -1.04 0.29 -1.38
N ASN A 85 -1.63 0.82 -2.47
CA ASN A 85 -0.98 1.87 -3.24
C ASN A 85 -1.20 3.23 -2.58
N PRO A 86 -0.29 4.20 -2.79
CA PRO A 86 -0.45 5.55 -2.26
C PRO A 86 -1.81 6.15 -2.60
N SER A 87 -2.47 6.73 -1.59
CA SER A 87 -3.66 7.56 -1.73
C SER A 87 -3.31 8.85 -2.50
N PRO A 88 -4.29 9.71 -2.81
CA PRO A 88 -4.01 10.97 -3.49
C PRO A 88 -2.90 11.82 -2.87
N CYS A 89 -2.83 11.87 -1.54
CA CYS A 89 -1.81 12.61 -0.81
C CYS A 89 -0.52 11.83 -0.54
N GLY A 90 -0.41 10.56 -0.95
CA GLY A 90 0.78 9.73 -0.71
C GLY A 90 0.72 8.88 0.57
N ALA A 91 -0.30 9.06 1.41
CA ALA A 91 -0.55 8.18 2.54
C ALA A 91 -0.95 6.77 2.07
N VAL A 92 -0.56 5.71 2.78
CA VAL A 92 -0.92 4.33 2.45
C VAL A 92 -1.93 3.85 3.48
N CYS A 93 -3.16 3.55 3.06
CA CYS A 93 -4.22 3.18 3.99
C CYS A 93 -3.89 1.89 4.76
N ALA A 94 -3.27 0.89 4.11
CA ALA A 94 -2.86 -0.34 4.77
C ALA A 94 -1.91 -0.11 5.97
N GLU A 95 -1.08 0.94 5.91
CA GLU A 95 -0.15 1.32 6.98
C GLU A 95 -0.78 2.23 8.05
N CYS A 96 -1.96 2.81 7.79
CA CYS A 96 -2.61 3.74 8.70
C CYS A 96 -3.19 3.02 9.93
N GLY A 97 -3.06 3.63 11.12
CA GLY A 97 -3.66 3.10 12.35
C GLY A 97 -5.18 3.15 12.38
N ASN A 98 -5.79 4.08 11.63
CA ASN A 98 -7.24 4.22 11.56
C ASN A 98 -7.92 3.23 10.60
N TYR A 99 -7.16 2.59 9.71
CA TYR A 99 -7.69 1.63 8.74
C TYR A 99 -7.57 0.19 9.25
N PRO A 100 -8.60 -0.67 9.05
CA PRO A 100 -9.89 -0.42 8.41
C PRO A 100 -11.03 -0.04 9.37
N ALA A 101 -10.74 0.05 10.68
CA ALA A 101 -11.76 0.14 11.73
C ALA A 101 -12.47 1.50 11.74
N SER A 102 -11.73 2.58 12.02
CA SER A 102 -12.27 3.94 12.11
C SER A 102 -12.30 4.66 10.76
N CYS A 103 -11.66 4.10 9.74
CA CYS A 103 -11.59 4.66 8.39
C CYS A 103 -11.54 3.54 7.35
N ARG A 104 -12.33 3.66 6.27
CA ARG A 104 -12.37 2.66 5.17
C ARG A 104 -11.39 2.94 4.03
N GLY A 105 -10.56 3.97 4.17
CA GLY A 105 -9.58 4.40 3.18
C GLY A 105 -10.14 5.45 2.21
N CYS A 106 -9.29 6.40 1.79
CA CYS A 106 -9.71 7.63 1.11
C CYS A 106 -10.57 7.38 -0.15
N ARG A 107 -10.30 6.30 -0.88
CA ARG A 107 -11.05 5.94 -2.09
C ARG A 107 -12.45 5.41 -1.78
N ALA A 108 -12.60 4.64 -0.70
CA ALA A 108 -13.88 4.06 -0.30
C ALA A 108 -14.79 5.07 0.40
N ILE A 109 -14.21 6.06 1.09
CA ILE A 109 -14.94 7.15 1.77
C ILE A 109 -15.01 8.42 0.93
N GLU A 110 -14.54 8.38 -0.32
CA GLU A 110 -14.53 9.52 -1.24
C GLU A 110 -13.94 10.82 -0.62
N GLY A 111 -12.83 10.68 0.09
CA GLY A 111 -12.15 11.82 0.71
C GLY A 111 -12.78 12.34 2.01
N GLN A 112 -13.87 11.73 2.51
CA GLN A 112 -14.52 12.05 3.79
C GLN A 112 -13.73 11.49 5.00
N VAL A 113 -12.51 11.99 5.18
CA VAL A 113 -11.59 11.58 6.25
C VAL A 113 -11.97 12.21 7.60
N PHE A 114 -11.64 11.51 8.69
CA PHE A 114 -12.05 11.91 10.05
C PHE A 114 -11.56 13.32 10.47
N TRP A 115 -10.39 13.75 9.98
CA TRP A 115 -9.77 15.01 10.39
C TRP A 115 -10.39 16.25 9.74
N LEU A 116 -11.35 16.09 8.83
CA LEU A 116 -12.07 17.21 8.21
C LEU A 116 -12.76 18.12 9.23
N SER A 117 -13.11 17.58 10.40
CA SER A 117 -13.63 18.36 11.53
C SER A 117 -12.66 19.43 12.03
N TYR A 118 -11.35 19.28 11.80
CA TYR A 118 -10.33 20.26 12.19
C TYR A 118 -10.12 21.35 11.15
N THR A 119 -10.35 21.07 9.87
CA THR A 119 -10.16 22.06 8.78
C THR A 119 -11.45 22.78 8.41
N GLY A 120 -12.62 22.21 8.74
CA GLY A 120 -13.92 22.74 8.34
C GLY A 120 -14.27 22.44 6.87
N ASP A 121 -13.53 21.55 6.21
CA ASP A 121 -13.82 21.12 4.83
C ASP A 121 -14.85 19.98 4.82
N ASP A 122 -15.72 19.94 3.82
CA ASP A 122 -16.65 18.81 3.62
C ASP A 122 -15.98 17.58 2.98
N GLU A 123 -14.81 17.77 2.36
CA GLU A 123 -14.05 16.73 1.65
C GLU A 123 -12.57 17.09 1.62
N CYS A 124 -11.69 16.08 1.70
CA CYS A 124 -10.24 16.28 1.59
C CYS A 124 -9.84 17.05 0.31
N PRO A 125 -9.22 18.24 0.43
CA PRO A 125 -8.87 19.07 -0.73
C PRO A 125 -7.93 18.38 -1.73
N VAL A 126 -7.02 17.52 -1.25
CA VAL A 126 -6.09 16.75 -2.10
C VAL A 126 -6.83 15.67 -2.88
N TYR A 127 -7.76 14.97 -2.23
CA TYR A 127 -8.59 13.95 -2.88
C TYR A 127 -9.46 14.58 -3.96
N ARG A 128 -10.19 15.66 -3.62
CA ARG A 128 -11.02 16.43 -4.55
C ARG A 128 -10.23 16.85 -5.79
N CYS A 129 -9.08 17.47 -5.58
CA CYS A 129 -8.20 17.94 -6.66
C CYS A 129 -7.78 16.79 -7.59
N CYS A 130 -7.35 15.65 -7.04
CA CYS A 130 -6.97 14.50 -7.88
C CYS A 130 -8.15 13.95 -8.68
N ARG A 131 -9.34 13.84 -8.07
CA ARG A 131 -10.56 13.41 -8.76
C ARG A 131 -10.92 14.34 -9.92
N GLU A 132 -10.97 15.65 -9.67
CA GLU A 132 -11.29 16.67 -10.69
C GLU A 132 -10.28 16.69 -11.83
N GLN A 133 -9.01 16.42 -11.55
CA GLN A 133 -7.94 16.36 -12.54
C GLN A 133 -7.80 14.97 -13.21
N GLY A 134 -8.65 14.00 -12.87
CA GLY A 134 -8.56 12.62 -13.39
C GLY A 134 -7.28 11.88 -13.00
N ARG A 135 -6.64 12.26 -11.89
CA ARG A 135 -5.39 11.66 -11.41
C ARG A 135 -5.64 10.65 -10.30
N ALA A 136 -4.92 9.53 -10.34
CA ALA A 136 -4.96 8.55 -9.26
C ALA A 136 -4.34 9.06 -7.94
N ASN A 137 -3.34 9.95 -8.06
CA ASN A 137 -2.70 10.65 -6.96
C ASN A 137 -1.93 11.89 -7.42
N CYS A 138 -1.34 12.64 -6.47
CA CYS A 138 -0.56 13.85 -6.78
C CYS A 138 0.79 13.59 -7.47
N GLY A 139 1.21 12.32 -7.67
CA GLY A 139 2.43 11.99 -8.39
C GLY A 139 2.45 12.62 -9.78
N GLY A 140 3.58 13.25 -10.12
CA GLY A 140 3.74 13.94 -11.41
C GLY A 140 2.94 15.24 -11.53
N CYS A 141 2.38 15.76 -10.44
CA CYS A 141 1.87 17.12 -10.38
C CYS A 141 3.06 18.10 -10.27
N PRO A 142 3.15 19.14 -11.13
CA PRO A 142 4.24 20.12 -11.06
C PRO A 142 4.23 20.97 -9.79
N GLU A 143 3.08 21.02 -9.10
CA GLU A 143 2.94 21.74 -7.83
C GLU A 143 3.15 20.83 -6.61
N LEU A 144 3.56 19.56 -6.74
CA LEU A 144 3.74 18.67 -5.59
C LEU A 144 5.02 19.01 -4.79
N PRO A 145 4.95 19.23 -3.45
CA PRO A 145 3.75 19.41 -2.63
C PRO A 145 3.18 20.84 -2.71
N CYS A 146 1.85 20.95 -2.82
CA CYS A 146 1.15 22.23 -2.93
C CYS A 146 0.50 22.61 -1.60
N ARG A 147 -0.08 23.82 -1.55
CA ARG A 147 -0.79 24.36 -0.37
C ARG A 147 -1.93 23.50 0.20
N ARG A 148 -2.40 22.47 -0.52
CA ARG A 148 -3.44 21.55 -0.06
C ARG A 148 -2.91 20.50 0.94
N PHE A 149 -1.59 20.35 1.05
CA PHE A 149 -0.96 19.52 2.06
C PHE A 149 -0.88 20.32 3.36
N THR A 150 -1.67 19.92 4.35
CA THR A 150 -1.76 20.59 5.64
C THR A 150 -0.95 19.82 6.69
N LYS A 151 -0.47 20.55 7.70
CA LYS A 151 0.19 19.97 8.88
C LYS A 151 -0.84 19.40 9.84
N ASP A 152 -0.49 18.31 10.51
CA ASP A 152 -1.21 17.80 11.67
C ASP A 152 -0.79 18.62 12.90
N PRO A 153 -1.69 19.40 13.54
CA PRO A 153 -1.34 20.24 14.69
C PRO A 153 -1.09 19.44 15.97
N THR A 154 -1.29 18.12 15.96
CA THR A 154 -1.13 17.25 17.14
C THR A 154 0.26 16.64 17.28
N ILE A 155 1.14 16.83 16.28
CA ILE A 155 2.52 16.33 16.24
C ILE A 155 3.50 17.48 16.00
N SER A 156 4.80 17.23 16.20
CA SER A 156 5.82 18.28 16.03
C SER A 156 5.96 18.73 14.56
N ASP A 157 6.60 19.89 14.35
CA ASP A 157 6.90 20.36 12.99
C ASP A 157 7.88 19.42 12.28
N GLU A 158 8.87 18.91 12.98
CA GLU A 158 9.83 17.93 12.46
C GLU A 158 9.15 16.61 12.06
N GLU A 159 8.21 16.13 12.88
CA GLU A 159 7.43 14.93 12.56
C GLU A 159 6.54 15.15 11.33
N ASN A 160 5.89 16.32 11.22
CA ASN A 160 5.13 16.72 10.04
C ASN A 160 5.99 16.76 8.78
N GLU A 161 7.18 17.35 8.86
CA GLU A 161 8.12 17.42 7.74
C GLU A 161 8.59 16.02 7.30
N ALA A 162 8.92 15.14 8.25
CA ALA A 162 9.29 13.76 7.97
C ALA A 162 8.14 12.99 7.30
N HIS A 163 6.91 13.16 7.79
CA HIS A 163 5.71 12.56 7.20
C HIS A 163 5.46 13.06 5.78
N LEU A 164 5.53 14.37 5.55
CA LEU A 164 5.36 14.98 4.24
C LEU A 164 6.43 14.47 3.26
N LYS A 165 7.70 14.45 3.68
CA LYS A 165 8.82 13.93 2.88
C LYS A 165 8.55 12.49 2.43
N ARG A 166 8.16 11.60 3.35
CA ARG A 166 7.82 10.20 3.04
C ARG A 166 6.66 10.08 2.05
N MET A 167 5.61 10.89 2.20
CA MET A 167 4.48 10.91 1.27
C MET A 167 4.88 11.38 -0.13
N VAL A 168 5.65 12.47 -0.23
CA VAL A 168 6.16 13.00 -1.50
C VAL A 168 7.10 12.00 -2.18
N GLU A 169 7.98 11.34 -1.44
CA GLU A 169 8.86 10.31 -1.98
C GLU A 169 8.07 9.14 -2.59
N ARG A 170 7.00 8.68 -1.93
CA ARG A 170 6.10 7.64 -2.46
C ARG A 170 5.44 8.07 -3.75
N LEU A 171 4.89 9.29 -3.78
CA LEU A 171 4.26 9.88 -4.97
C LEU A 171 5.26 10.08 -6.14
N ASN A 172 6.53 10.35 -5.85
CA ASN A 172 7.57 10.45 -6.87
C ASN A 172 8.05 9.08 -7.37
N ARG A 173 7.82 8.00 -6.62
CA ARG A 173 8.14 6.63 -7.05
C ARG A 173 7.07 6.07 -7.99
N THR A 174 5.79 6.41 -7.80
CA THR A 174 4.72 5.95 -8.70
C THR A 174 4.97 6.40 -10.15
N VAL A 175 5.38 7.65 -10.35
CA VAL A 175 5.75 8.19 -11.67
C VAL A 175 6.92 7.43 -12.32
N ARG A 176 7.89 6.97 -11.52
CA ARG A 176 9.07 6.26 -12.01
C ARG A 176 8.72 4.85 -12.49
N ASN A 177 7.77 4.19 -11.84
CA ASN A 177 7.33 2.84 -12.18
C ASN A 177 6.38 2.80 -13.39
N ASP A 178 5.72 3.93 -13.70
CA ASP A 178 4.88 4.07 -14.90
C ASP A 178 5.65 4.51 -16.16
N ARG A 179 6.96 4.81 -16.05
CA ARG A 179 7.78 5.06 -17.24
C ARG A 179 7.97 3.75 -18.00
N PRO A 180 7.69 3.71 -19.33
CA PRO A 180 7.99 2.54 -20.12
C PRO A 180 9.49 2.21 -19.97
N VAL A 181 9.79 0.96 -19.64
CA VAL A 181 11.16 0.45 -19.75
C VAL A 181 11.55 0.63 -21.22
N LEU A 182 12.48 1.56 -21.46
CA LEU A 182 13.08 1.72 -22.78
C LEU A 182 13.62 0.35 -23.18
N LYS A 183 13.04 -0.21 -24.25
CA LYS A 183 13.52 -1.43 -24.89
C LYS A 183 14.92 -1.22 -25.46
#